data_AF-A0A845HSN5-F1
#
_entry.id   AF-A0A845HSN5-F1
#
_cell.length_a   1.000
_cell.length_b   1.000
_cell.length_c   1.000
_cell.angle_alpha   90.00
_cell.angle_beta   90.00
_cell.angle_gamma   90.00
#
_symmetry.space_group_name_H-M   'P 1'
#
loop_
_entity.id
_entity.type
_entity.pdbx_description
1 polymer ?
#
loop_
_entity_poly.entity_id
_entity_poly.type
_entity_poly.pdbx_seq_one_letter_code
_entity_poly.pdbx_strand_id
1 'polypeptide(L)'
;MASDPRDAIWNETHHLLYNTSYTEELETALLARWTWLDSVTKIAVAISSGSAALTGLVFWKNSDYTFLWPVFTSVSTLLAIVSKELSVAKRLKVHAASVSSLAALRTDIDALIIRMKINPVFSIADFEEKLLTLRSRYKVESDEFPYDLLLTERLRLKTQKKLNASWHPR
;
A
#
# COMPACT_ATOMS: atom_id res chain seq x y z
N MET A 1 6.32 40.73 12.45
CA MET A 1 5.31 40.57 11.38
C MET A 1 4.36 39.47 11.83
N ALA A 2 3.08 39.78 12.05
CA ALA A 2 2.10 38.75 12.36
C ALA A 2 1.90 37.91 11.08
N SER A 3 2.21 36.61 11.14
CA SER A 3 1.90 35.66 10.07
C SER A 3 0.39 35.64 9.86
N ASP A 4 -0.08 35.73 8.61
CA ASP A 4 -1.51 35.59 8.33
C ASP A 4 -1.95 34.19 8.79
N PRO A 5 -2.97 34.04 9.66
CA PRO A 5 -3.50 32.72 10.03
C PRO A 5 -3.88 31.85 8.82
N ARG A 6 -4.16 32.45 7.65
CA ARG A 6 -4.36 31.72 6.39
C ARG A 6 -3.11 30.99 5.90
N ASP A 7 -1.92 31.54 6.15
CA ASP A 7 -0.65 30.89 5.82
C ASP A 7 -0.46 29.62 6.66
N ALA A 8 -0.94 29.62 7.91
CA ALA A 8 -0.91 28.44 8.77
C ALA A 8 -1.83 27.33 8.21
N ILE A 9 -3.06 27.68 7.81
CA ILE A 9 -4.00 26.73 7.18
C ILE A 9 -3.40 26.18 5.88
N TRP A 10 -2.80 27.05 5.07
CA TRP A 10 -2.15 26.67 3.82
C TRP A 10 -1.02 25.64 4.05
N ASN A 11 -0.11 25.96 4.97
CA ASN A 11 1.04 25.11 5.31
C ASN A 11 0.59 23.77 5.89
N GLU A 12 -0.36 23.76 6.82
CA GLU A 12 -0.90 22.53 7.40
C GLU A 12 -1.63 21.67 6.37
N THR A 13 -2.36 22.28 5.43
CA THR A 13 -3.01 21.54 4.34
C THR A 13 -1.99 20.87 3.42
N HIS A 14 -0.90 21.55 3.08
CA HIS A 14 0.18 20.96 2.30
C HIS A 14 0.95 19.88 3.06
N HIS A 15 1.16 20.06 4.37
CA HIS A 15 1.77 19.04 5.21
C HIS A 15 0.86 17.79 5.30
N LEU A 16 -0.45 17.99 5.43
CA LEU A 16 -1.42 16.89 5.39
C LEU A 16 -1.42 16.20 4.03
N LEU A 17 -1.37 16.95 2.93
CA LEU A 17 -1.27 16.39 1.58
C LEU A 17 -0.01 15.52 1.43
N TYR A 18 1.14 15.98 1.94
CA TYR A 18 2.39 15.23 1.89
C TYR A 18 2.27 13.92 2.67
N ASN A 19 1.76 13.97 3.89
CA ASN A 19 1.61 12.79 4.74
C ASN A 19 0.62 11.77 4.17
N THR A 20 -0.52 12.24 3.64
CA THR A 20 -1.49 11.38 2.95
C THR A 20 -0.86 10.73 1.72
N SER A 21 -0.15 11.51 0.88
CA SER A 21 0.51 11.00 -0.33
C SER A 21 1.62 9.99 0.01
N TYR A 22 2.37 10.22 1.09
CA TYR A 22 3.38 9.28 1.58
C TYR A 22 2.74 7.95 2.00
N THR A 23 1.67 8.03 2.78
CA THR A 23 0.96 6.85 3.30
C THR A 23 0.33 6.06 2.15
N GLU A 24 -0.29 6.75 1.19
CA GLU A 24 -0.88 6.17 -0.03
C GLU A 24 0.16 5.40 -0.84
N GLU A 25 1.32 6.00 -1.10
CA GLU A 25 2.41 5.36 -1.85
C GLU A 25 3.03 4.18 -1.10
N LEU A 26 3.09 4.26 0.24
CA LEU A 26 3.57 3.17 1.09
C LEU A 26 2.62 1.98 1.04
N GLU A 27 1.32 2.23 1.21
CA GLU A 27 0.24 1.25 1.10
C GLU A 27 0.21 0.59 -0.29
N THR A 28 0.35 1.39 -1.35
CA THR A 28 0.40 0.89 -2.73
C THR A 28 1.60 -0.05 -2.94
N ALA A 29 2.77 0.30 -2.38
CA ALA A 29 3.95 -0.54 -2.46
C ALA A 29 3.82 -1.84 -1.64
N LEU A 30 3.12 -1.80 -0.50
CA LEU A 30 2.79 -3.00 0.28
C LEU A 30 1.80 -3.90 -0.46
N LEU A 31 0.73 -3.33 -1.00
CA LEU A 31 -0.25 -4.03 -1.82
C LEU A 31 0.42 -4.77 -2.98
N ALA A 32 1.38 -4.13 -3.67
CA ALA A 32 2.15 -4.76 -4.73
C ALA A 32 2.97 -5.97 -4.24
N ARG A 33 3.60 -5.88 -3.05
CA ARG A 33 4.35 -7.00 -2.45
C ARG A 33 3.44 -8.18 -2.09
N TRP A 34 2.29 -7.90 -1.48
CA TRP A 34 1.30 -8.92 -1.16
C TRP A 34 0.71 -9.56 -2.42
N THR A 35 0.49 -8.78 -3.48
CA THR A 35 -0.01 -9.28 -4.77
C THR A 35 1.01 -10.20 -5.43
N TRP A 36 2.30 -9.85 -5.33
CA TRP A 36 3.39 -10.70 -5.78
C TRP A 36 3.44 -12.02 -5.00
N LEU A 37 3.34 -11.98 -3.66
CA LEU A 37 3.32 -13.19 -2.82
C LEU A 37 2.13 -14.10 -3.12
N ASP A 38 0.94 -13.52 -3.28
CA ASP A 38 -0.28 -14.26 -3.68
C ASP A 38 -0.11 -14.93 -5.05
N SER A 39 0.44 -14.19 -6.03
CA SER A 39 0.68 -14.70 -7.38
C SER A 39 1.67 -15.86 -7.38
N VAL A 40 2.80 -15.72 -6.68
CA VAL A 40 3.81 -16.78 -6.56
C VAL A 40 3.23 -18.01 -5.87
N THR A 41 2.44 -17.83 -4.81
CA THR A 41 1.77 -18.93 -4.12
C THR A 41 0.81 -19.67 -5.04
N LYS A 42 -0.03 -18.94 -5.79
CA LYS A 42 -0.96 -19.55 -6.75
C LYS A 42 -0.24 -20.29 -7.86
N ILE A 43 0.86 -19.73 -8.38
CA ILE A 43 1.71 -20.39 -9.38
C ILE A 43 2.34 -21.67 -8.79
N ALA A 44 2.90 -21.60 -7.57
CA ALA A 44 3.49 -22.77 -6.91
C ALA A 44 2.47 -23.89 -6.69
N VAL A 45 1.26 -23.54 -6.22
CA VAL A 45 0.15 -24.49 -6.08
C VAL A 45 -0.28 -25.06 -7.42
N ALA A 46 -0.42 -24.22 -8.46
CA ALA A 46 -0.81 -24.65 -9.80
C ALA A 46 0.24 -25.56 -10.45
N ILE A 47 1.53 -25.28 -10.25
CA ILE A 47 2.63 -26.16 -10.66
C ILE A 47 2.52 -27.47 -9.88
N SER A 48 2.40 -27.45 -8.55
CA SER A 48 2.27 -28.70 -7.79
C SER A 48 1.04 -29.53 -8.18
N SER A 49 -0.09 -28.90 -8.52
CA SER A 49 -1.28 -29.62 -8.99
C SER A 49 -1.21 -30.06 -10.45
N GLY A 50 -0.63 -29.24 -11.34
CA GLY A 50 -0.55 -29.49 -12.79
C GLY A 50 0.62 -30.40 -13.18
N SER A 51 1.75 -30.27 -12.48
CA SER A 51 2.89 -31.16 -12.60
C SER A 51 2.60 -32.57 -12.08
N ALA A 52 1.59 -32.78 -11.22
CA ALA A 52 1.25 -34.11 -10.72
C ALA A 52 0.92 -35.13 -11.83
N ALA A 53 0.33 -34.69 -12.95
CA ALA A 53 -0.05 -35.58 -14.05
C ALA A 53 1.05 -35.77 -15.12
N LEU A 54 1.73 -34.69 -15.52
CA LEU A 54 2.75 -34.73 -16.60
C LEU A 54 4.17 -34.95 -16.07
N THR A 55 4.49 -34.36 -14.93
CA THR A 55 5.81 -34.42 -14.29
C THR A 55 5.98 -35.74 -13.56
N GLY A 56 4.91 -36.32 -13.00
CA GLY A 56 4.92 -37.70 -12.47
C GLY A 56 5.36 -38.75 -13.50
N LEU A 57 4.98 -38.59 -14.77
CA LEU A 57 5.30 -39.54 -15.85
C LEU A 57 6.71 -39.31 -16.46
N VAL A 58 7.19 -38.07 -16.50
CA VAL A 58 8.54 -37.71 -16.98
C VAL A 58 9.62 -37.94 -15.91
N PHE A 59 9.33 -37.65 -14.64
CA PHE A 59 10.27 -37.84 -13.52
C PHE A 59 10.41 -39.31 -13.09
N TRP A 60 9.41 -40.15 -13.34
CA TRP A 60 9.56 -41.60 -13.18
C TRP A 60 10.38 -42.23 -14.30
N LYS A 61 10.39 -41.61 -15.49
CA LYS A 61 11.11 -42.14 -16.66
C LYS A 61 12.59 -41.77 -16.68
N ASN A 62 12.98 -40.66 -16.04
CA ASN A 62 14.37 -40.26 -15.82
C ASN A 62 14.66 -40.20 -14.31
N SER A 63 15.30 -41.25 -13.78
CA SER A 63 15.63 -41.44 -12.36
C SER A 63 16.46 -40.31 -11.75
N ASP A 64 17.24 -39.58 -12.56
CA ASP A 64 18.14 -38.54 -12.08
C ASP A 64 17.41 -37.29 -11.56
N TYR A 65 16.16 -37.07 -11.96
CA TYR A 65 15.41 -35.89 -11.57
C TYR A 65 14.34 -36.18 -10.52
N THR A 66 14.00 -37.45 -10.23
CA THR A 66 12.91 -37.86 -9.32
C THR A 66 12.92 -37.14 -7.96
N PHE A 67 14.09 -36.70 -7.48
CA PHE A 67 14.25 -35.93 -6.24
C PHE A 67 13.67 -34.50 -6.27
N LEU A 68 13.51 -33.84 -7.42
CA LEU A 68 12.94 -32.47 -7.45
C LEU A 68 11.42 -32.49 -7.17
N TRP A 69 10.74 -33.61 -7.44
CA TRP A 69 9.30 -33.74 -7.19
C TRP A 69 8.91 -33.53 -5.71
N PRO A 70 9.50 -34.26 -4.74
CA PRO A 70 9.24 -34.01 -3.32
C PRO A 70 9.71 -32.62 -2.87
N VAL A 71 10.74 -32.04 -3.50
CA VAL A 71 11.18 -30.66 -3.20
C VAL A 71 10.13 -29.63 -3.63
N PHE A 72 9.63 -29.70 -4.86
CA PHE A 72 8.59 -28.78 -5.35
C PHE A 72 7.29 -28.89 -4.56
N THR A 73 6.84 -30.12 -4.29
CA THR A 73 5.62 -30.33 -3.50
C THR A 73 5.78 -29.85 -2.05
N SER A 74 6.94 -30.06 -1.42
CA SER A 74 7.22 -29.53 -0.08
C SER A 74 7.25 -28.00 -0.05
N VAL A 75 7.93 -27.35 -1.00
CA VAL A 75 7.99 -25.88 -1.07
C VAL A 75 6.61 -25.29 -1.30
N SER A 76 5.80 -25.85 -2.21
CA SER A 76 4.46 -25.36 -2.47
C SER A 76 3.50 -25.57 -1.29
N THR A 77 3.64 -26.68 -0.57
CA THR A 77 2.82 -26.95 0.63
C THR A 77 3.17 -25.96 1.74
N LEU A 78 4.46 -25.68 1.95
CA LEU A 78 4.91 -24.64 2.88
C LEU A 78 4.41 -23.27 2.46
N LEU A 79 4.48 -22.91 1.18
CA LEU A 79 3.97 -21.63 0.67
C LEU A 79 2.45 -21.52 0.86
N ALA A 80 1.70 -22.59 0.65
CA ALA A 80 0.26 -22.61 0.85
C ALA A 80 -0.12 -22.44 2.33
N ILE A 81 0.61 -23.08 3.25
CA ILE A 81 0.44 -22.90 4.70
C ILE A 81 0.78 -21.46 5.08
N VAL A 82 1.93 -20.94 4.67
CA VAL A 82 2.36 -19.56 4.95
C VAL A 82 1.35 -18.55 4.42
N SER A 83 0.84 -18.75 3.20
CA SER A 83 -0.18 -17.87 2.60
C SER A 83 -1.51 -17.87 3.38
N LYS A 84 -1.93 -19.06 3.85
CA LYS A 84 -3.14 -19.22 4.66
C LYS A 84 -2.98 -18.62 6.06
N GLU A 85 -1.85 -18.89 6.72
CA GLU A 85 -1.51 -18.38 8.05
C GLU A 85 -1.33 -16.85 8.06
N LEU A 86 -0.66 -16.28 7.06
CA LEU A 86 -0.54 -14.82 6.92
C LEU A 86 -1.84 -14.14 6.43
N SER A 87 -2.89 -14.90 6.15
CA SER A 87 -4.18 -14.37 5.67
C SER A 87 -4.00 -13.39 4.49
N VAL A 88 -3.20 -13.78 3.49
CA VAL A 88 -2.80 -12.93 2.34
C VAL A 88 -4.01 -12.25 1.69
N ALA A 89 -5.09 -13.00 1.44
CA ALA A 89 -6.31 -12.46 0.84
C ALA A 89 -6.99 -11.37 1.70
N LYS A 90 -6.97 -11.53 3.03
CA LYS A 90 -7.49 -10.51 3.96
C LYS A 90 -6.61 -9.26 3.92
N ARG A 91 -5.28 -9.43 3.94
CA ARG A 91 -4.31 -8.33 3.85
C ARG A 91 -4.45 -7.56 2.54
N LEU A 92 -4.56 -8.26 1.41
CA LEU A 92 -4.81 -7.66 0.09
C LEU A 92 -6.08 -6.80 0.09
N LYS A 93 -7.19 -7.31 0.65
CA LYS A 93 -8.45 -6.56 0.70
C LYS A 93 -8.33 -5.31 1.58
N VAL A 94 -7.64 -5.41 2.72
CA VAL A 94 -7.42 -4.27 3.64
C VAL A 94 -6.55 -3.21 2.99
N HIS A 95 -5.39 -3.59 2.44
CA HIS A 95 -4.49 -2.64 1.77
C HIS A 95 -5.14 -2.01 0.53
N ALA A 96 -5.88 -2.78 -0.27
CA ALA A 96 -6.61 -2.22 -1.41
C ALA A 96 -7.69 -1.20 -0.99
N ALA A 97 -8.42 -1.47 0.10
CA ALA A 97 -9.38 -0.53 0.65
C ALA A 97 -8.69 0.74 1.18
N SER A 98 -7.59 0.60 1.92
CA SER A 98 -6.83 1.74 2.45
C SER A 98 -6.25 2.61 1.33
N VAL A 99 -5.66 2.02 0.28
CA VAL A 99 -5.21 2.78 -0.90
C VAL A 99 -6.36 3.59 -1.50
N SER A 100 -7.53 2.99 -1.67
CA SER A 100 -8.69 3.69 -2.25
C SER A 100 -9.19 4.83 -1.34
N SER A 101 -9.18 4.64 -0.02
CA SER A 101 -9.59 5.66 0.95
C SER A 101 -8.59 6.83 1.00
N LEU A 102 -7.30 6.53 1.02
CA LEU A 102 -6.23 7.53 1.00
C LEU A 102 -6.21 8.33 -0.30
N ALA A 103 -6.47 7.69 -1.45
CA ALA A 103 -6.60 8.38 -2.74
C ALA A 103 -7.81 9.35 -2.76
N ALA A 104 -8.94 8.94 -2.19
CA ALA A 104 -10.10 9.81 -2.03
C ALA A 104 -9.79 10.99 -1.10
N LEU A 105 -9.16 10.74 0.05
CA LEU A 105 -8.74 11.77 0.99
C LEU A 105 -7.76 12.77 0.37
N ARG A 106 -6.80 12.29 -0.42
CA ARG A 106 -5.88 13.13 -1.19
C ARG A 106 -6.63 14.05 -2.15
N THR A 107 -7.59 13.50 -2.89
CA THR A 107 -8.43 14.29 -3.82
C THR A 107 -9.21 15.37 -3.09
N ASP A 108 -9.74 15.07 -1.89
CA ASP A 108 -10.44 16.05 -1.05
C ASP A 108 -9.50 17.16 -0.55
N ILE A 109 -8.25 16.81 -0.18
CA ILE A 109 -7.22 17.79 0.22
C ILE A 109 -6.82 18.67 -0.96
N ASP A 110 -6.59 18.10 -2.14
CA ASP A 110 -6.30 18.85 -3.37
C ASP A 110 -7.44 19.81 -3.72
N ALA A 111 -8.70 19.39 -3.55
CA ALA A 111 -9.86 20.25 -3.75
C ALA A 111 -9.88 21.42 -2.75
N LEU A 112 -9.47 21.20 -1.49
CA LEU A 112 -9.34 22.28 -0.49
C LEU A 112 -8.24 23.27 -0.90
N ILE A 113 -7.09 22.77 -1.35
CA ILE A 113 -5.98 23.61 -1.85
C ILE A 113 -6.43 24.46 -3.03
N ILE A 114 -7.11 23.87 -4.01
CA ILE A 114 -7.65 24.60 -5.17
C ILE A 114 -8.60 25.71 -4.71
N ARG A 115 -9.48 25.44 -3.75
CA ARG A 115 -10.40 26.46 -3.20
C ARG A 115 -9.67 27.61 -2.51
N MET A 116 -8.60 27.32 -1.76
CA MET A 116 -7.75 28.35 -1.15
C MET A 116 -7.01 29.18 -2.21
N LYS A 117 -6.55 28.56 -3.31
CA LYS A 117 -5.93 29.29 -4.44
C LYS A 117 -6.91 30.23 -5.15
N ILE A 118 -8.16 29.79 -5.32
CA ILE A 118 -9.20 30.57 -6.02
C ILE A 118 -9.68 31.74 -5.16
N ASN A 119 -9.86 31.53 -3.86
CA ASN A 119 -10.37 32.56 -2.95
C ASN A 119 -9.34 32.86 -1.85
N PRO A 120 -8.45 33.86 -2.01
CA PRO A 120 -7.43 34.19 -1.02
C PRO A 120 -7.97 34.89 0.24
N VAL A 121 -9.22 35.37 0.23
CA VAL A 121 -9.86 36.05 1.38
C VAL A 121 -10.83 35.10 2.08
N PHE A 122 -10.53 33.80 2.07
CA PHE A 122 -11.39 32.78 2.63
C PHE A 122 -11.62 32.97 4.15
N SER A 123 -12.78 32.48 4.62
CA SER A 123 -13.12 32.39 6.04
C SER A 123 -12.19 31.39 6.72
N ILE A 124 -11.45 31.86 7.72
CA ILE A 124 -10.50 31.04 8.48
C ILE A 124 -11.25 29.90 9.18
N ALA A 125 -12.38 30.21 9.84
CA ALA A 125 -13.18 29.23 10.59
C ALA A 125 -13.68 28.09 9.68
N ASP A 126 -14.24 28.42 8.52
CA ASP A 126 -14.79 27.42 7.59
C ASP A 126 -13.71 26.49 7.02
N PHE A 127 -12.51 27.02 6.78
CA PHE A 127 -11.40 26.23 6.23
C PHE A 127 -10.66 25.45 7.32
N GLU A 128 -10.59 25.99 8.53
CA GLU A 128 -10.09 25.28 9.71
C GLU A 128 -10.96 24.06 10.02
N GLU A 129 -12.28 24.19 10.04
CA GLU A 129 -13.20 23.07 10.27
C GLU A 129 -13.03 21.96 9.21
N LYS A 130 -12.89 22.35 7.94
CA LYS A 130 -12.63 21.41 6.84
C LYS A 130 -11.28 20.73 7.00
N LEU A 131 -10.23 21.48 7.35
CA LEU A 131 -8.90 20.93 7.57
C LEU A 131 -8.88 19.93 8.73
N LEU A 132 -9.54 20.26 9.85
CA LEU A 132 -9.65 19.37 11.01
C LEU A 132 -10.42 18.09 10.66
N THR A 133 -11.47 18.20 9.84
CA THR A 133 -12.24 17.03 9.35
C THR A 133 -11.37 16.13 8.46
N LEU A 134 -10.56 16.71 7.57
CA LEU A 134 -9.63 15.93 6.74
C LEU A 134 -8.54 15.29 7.59
N ARG A 135 -8.03 16.00 8.60
CA ARG A 135 -7.02 15.50 9.54
C ARG A 135 -7.57 14.36 10.41
N SER A 136 -8.81 14.44 10.86
CA SER A 136 -9.44 13.35 11.62
C SER A 136 -9.63 12.12 10.75
N ARG A 137 -10.05 12.28 9.49
CA ARG A 137 -10.12 11.17 8.53
C ARG A 137 -8.76 10.54 8.27
N TYR A 138 -7.72 11.36 8.06
CA TYR A 138 -6.35 10.87 7.94
C TYR A 138 -5.91 10.06 9.15
N LYS A 139 -6.23 10.54 10.36
CA LYS A 139 -5.87 9.85 11.60
C LYS A 139 -6.50 8.46 11.69
N VAL A 140 -7.79 8.33 11.32
CA VAL A 140 -8.48 7.03 11.30
C VAL A 140 -7.77 6.07 10.35
N GLU A 141 -7.45 6.53 9.14
CA GLU A 141 -6.73 5.70 8.15
C GLU A 141 -5.30 5.35 8.62
N SER A 142 -4.60 6.26 9.29
CA SER A 142 -3.25 6.00 9.80
C SER A 142 -3.24 5.06 11.02
N ASP A 143 -4.26 5.14 11.88
CA ASP A 143 -4.40 4.28 13.05
C ASP A 143 -4.83 2.85 12.63
N GLU A 144 -5.61 2.74 11.56
CA GLU A 144 -5.99 1.45 10.95
C GLU A 144 -4.87 0.82 10.13
N PHE A 145 -3.75 1.51 9.91
CA PHE A 145 -2.58 0.98 9.20
C PHE A 145 -2.08 -0.29 9.91
N PRO A 146 -2.32 -1.47 9.33
CA PRO A 146 -2.14 -2.70 10.08
C PRO A 146 -0.63 -2.99 10.18
N TYR A 147 -0.16 -3.43 11.35
CA TYR A 147 1.21 -3.94 11.48
C TYR A 147 1.45 -5.01 10.40
N ASP A 148 2.39 -4.71 9.50
CA ASP A 148 2.68 -5.52 8.32
C ASP A 148 4.13 -6.01 8.35
N LEU A 149 4.29 -7.32 8.20
CA LEU A 149 5.58 -8.00 8.16
C LEU A 149 6.40 -7.65 6.91
N LEU A 150 5.74 -7.27 5.81
CA LEU A 150 6.40 -6.86 4.56
C LEU A 150 6.81 -5.38 4.58
N LEU A 151 6.48 -4.66 5.65
CA LEU A 151 6.89 -3.28 5.86
C LEU A 151 8.35 -3.22 6.35
N THR A 152 9.26 -3.15 5.39
CA THR A 152 10.70 -2.99 5.67
C THR A 152 11.11 -1.51 5.69
N GLU A 153 12.13 -1.16 6.48
CA GLU A 153 12.73 0.20 6.48
C GLU A 153 13.18 0.63 5.08
N ARG A 154 13.75 -0.28 4.29
CA ARG A 154 14.12 -0.03 2.88
C ARG A 154 12.93 0.42 2.02
N LEU A 155 11.73 -0.12 2.28
CA LEU A 155 10.52 0.27 1.57
C LEU A 155 10.13 1.70 1.94
N ARG A 156 10.14 2.02 3.24
CA ARG A 156 9.86 3.39 3.73
C ARG A 156 10.81 4.41 3.10
N LEU A 157 12.11 4.13 3.09
CA LEU A 157 13.13 5.02 2.51
C LEU A 157 12.97 5.18 1.00
N LYS A 158 12.66 4.09 0.28
CA LYS A 158 12.43 4.14 -1.17
C LYS A 158 11.19 4.96 -1.52
N THR A 159 10.09 4.76 -0.78
CA THR A 159 8.85 5.52 -0.93
C THR A 159 9.08 7.00 -0.63
N GLN A 160 9.78 7.31 0.47
CA GLN A 160 10.10 8.69 0.83
C GLN A 160 10.96 9.37 -0.24
N LYS A 161 11.99 8.67 -0.76
CA LYS A 161 12.84 9.21 -1.83
C LYS A 161 12.07 9.45 -3.12
N LYS A 162 11.15 8.54 -3.48
CA LYS A 162 10.27 8.69 -4.65
C LYS A 162 9.37 9.92 -4.48
N LEU A 163 8.71 10.04 -3.34
CA LEU A 163 7.82 11.17 -3.05
C LEU A 163 8.58 12.49 -3.06
N ASN A 164 9.73 12.56 -2.38
CA ASN A 164 10.56 13.76 -2.35
C ASN A 164 11.05 14.20 -3.74
N ALA A 165 11.29 13.25 -4.65
CA ALA A 165 11.67 13.56 -6.03
C ALA A 165 10.50 14.10 -6.86
N SER A 166 9.26 13.69 -6.57
CA SER A 166 8.06 14.18 -7.26
C SER A 166 7.39 15.38 -6.57
N TRP A 167 7.77 15.68 -5.33
CA TRP A 167 7.17 16.73 -4.52
C TRP A 167 7.69 18.10 -4.92
N HIS A 168 6.95 18.77 -5.80
CA HIS A 168 7.12 20.18 -6.09
C HIS A 168 5.92 20.95 -5.52
N PRO A 169 6.06 21.63 -4.37
CA PRO A 169 5.01 22.54 -3.91
C PRO A 169 4.87 23.63 -4.97
N ARG A 170 3.69 23.69 -5.61
CA ARG A 170 3.32 24.73 -6.58
C ARG A 170 2.45 25.78 -5.94
#